data_AF-A0A2D5Y3U0-F1
#
_entry.id   AF-A0A2D5Y3U0-F1
#
_cell.length_a   1.000
_cell.length_b   1.000
_cell.length_c   1.000
_cell.angle_alpha   90.00
_cell.angle_beta   90.00
_cell.angle_gamma   90.00
#
_symmetry.space_group_name_H-M   'P 1'
#
loop_
_entity.id
_entity.type
_entity.pdbx_description
1 polymer ?
#
loop_
_entity_poly.entity_id
_entity_poly.type
_entity_poly.pdbx_seq_one_letter_code
_entity_poly.pdbx_strand_id
1 'polypeptide(L)'
;MKTVPKYHTSNTDTVLAYQPEDLEKLNGLFSEAKQLWLATWEEQGRKDDGTCCLGKGIRIWFVGKRKRSAELLTVIDSPPCQGNLSASRSVGPALELLKSHGIEARYFDGWMD
;
A
#
# COMPACT_ATOMS: atom_id res chain seq x y z
N MET A 1 15.48 5.41 4.67
CA MET A 1 15.35 4.34 3.65
C MET A 1 16.62 3.53 3.58
N LYS A 2 16.54 2.24 3.21
CA LYS A 2 17.69 1.33 3.15
C LYS A 2 17.53 0.28 2.05
N THR A 3 18.57 0.06 1.24
CA THR A 3 18.58 -1.02 0.24
C THR A 3 18.85 -2.37 0.91
N VAL A 4 17.92 -3.31 0.80
CA VAL A 4 18.03 -4.66 1.39
C VAL A 4 17.38 -5.73 0.50
N PRO A 5 17.74 -7.02 0.67
CA PRO A 5 17.07 -8.15 0.02
C PRO A 5 15.56 -8.20 0.28
N LYS A 6 14.76 -8.61 -0.70
CA LYS A 6 13.32 -8.87 -0.54
C LYS A 6 13.08 -10.14 0.28
N TYR A 7 12.17 -10.09 1.25
CA TYR A 7 11.65 -11.17 2.09
C TYR A 7 12.68 -11.88 3.00
N HIS A 8 13.78 -12.39 2.46
CA HIS A 8 14.83 -13.11 3.20
C HIS A 8 16.23 -12.66 2.78
N THR A 9 17.22 -12.83 3.67
CA THR A 9 18.57 -12.26 3.49
C THR A 9 19.38 -12.89 2.36
N SER A 10 19.04 -14.12 1.96
CA SER A 10 19.67 -14.80 0.82
C SER A 10 19.08 -14.43 -0.54
N ASN A 11 18.06 -13.57 -0.59
CA ASN A 11 17.47 -13.14 -1.85
C ASN A 11 18.44 -12.22 -2.60
N THR A 12 18.70 -12.53 -3.87
CA THR A 12 19.56 -11.71 -4.74
C THR A 12 18.88 -10.41 -5.17
N ASP A 13 17.55 -10.39 -5.17
CA ASP A 13 16.76 -9.20 -5.47
C ASP A 13 16.75 -8.23 -4.29
N THR A 14 17.24 -7.01 -4.53
CA THR A 14 17.23 -5.93 -3.54
C THR A 14 16.20 -4.86 -3.88
N VAL A 15 15.73 -4.15 -2.85
CA VAL A 15 14.77 -3.05 -2.95
C VAL A 15 15.17 -1.92 -2.01
N LEU A 16 14.82 -0.69 -2.38
CA LEU A 16 14.88 0.45 -1.48
C LEU A 16 13.67 0.39 -0.54
N ALA A 17 13.91 0.01 0.71
CA ALA A 17 12.85 -0.14 1.70
C ALA A 17 12.79 1.04 2.67
N TYR A 18 11.57 1.45 3.03
CA TYR A 18 11.30 2.45 4.05
C TYR A 18 11.57 1.91 5.46
N GLN A 19 12.00 2.79 6.34
CA GLN A 19 12.24 2.52 7.76
C GLN A 19 11.19 3.25 8.61
N PRO A 20 11.04 2.90 9.90
CA PRO A 20 10.05 3.54 10.77
C PRO A 20 10.11 5.07 10.73
N GLU A 21 11.32 5.64 10.72
CA GLU A 21 11.52 7.10 10.73
C GLU A 21 11.13 7.77 9.40
N ASP A 22 11.10 7.00 8.31
CA ASP A 22 10.58 7.50 7.03
C ASP A 22 9.05 7.53 7.04
N LEU A 23 8.40 6.54 7.64
CA LEU A 23 6.92 6.47 7.71
C LEU A 23 6.34 7.64 8.48
N GLU A 24 6.98 8.03 9.58
CA GLU A 24 6.57 9.19 10.39
C GLU A 24 6.53 10.48 9.56
N LYS A 25 7.50 10.66 8.66
CA LYS A 25 7.57 11.84 7.77
C LYS A 25 6.54 11.78 6.64
N LEU A 26 6.14 10.59 6.23
CA LEU A 26 5.21 10.35 5.13
C LEU A 26 3.75 10.28 5.57
N ASN A 27 3.46 10.28 6.88
CA ASN A 27 2.10 10.17 7.41
C ASN A 27 1.12 11.19 6.80
N GLY A 28 1.55 12.44 6.56
CA GLY A 28 0.71 13.44 5.91
C GLY A 28 0.30 13.03 4.49
N LEU A 29 1.27 12.58 3.69
CA LEU A 29 1.04 12.12 2.31
C LEU A 29 0.23 10.82 2.26
N PHE A 30 0.45 9.88 3.19
CA PHE A 30 -0.37 8.68 3.29
C PHE A 30 -1.81 8.99 3.66
N SER A 31 -2.03 9.97 4.54
CA SER A 31 -3.37 10.46 4.88
C SER A 31 -4.05 11.09 3.66
N GLU A 32 -3.34 11.93 2.91
CA GLU A 32 -3.87 12.53 1.67
C GLU A 32 -4.23 11.48 0.62
N ALA A 33 -3.34 10.52 0.37
CA ALA A 33 -3.61 9.41 -0.55
C ALA A 33 -4.80 8.55 -0.10
N LYS A 34 -4.96 8.33 1.22
CA LYS A 34 -6.13 7.63 1.78
C LYS A 34 -7.43 8.38 1.52
N GLN A 35 -7.43 9.71 1.73
CA GLN A 35 -8.61 10.54 1.45
C GLN A 35 -8.94 10.55 -0.05
N LEU A 36 -7.93 10.62 -0.91
CA LEU A 36 -8.11 10.57 -2.36
C LEU A 36 -8.71 9.23 -2.82
N TRP A 37 -8.25 8.11 -2.26
CA TRP A 37 -8.83 6.80 -2.55
C TRP A 37 -10.29 6.73 -2.09
N LEU A 38 -10.59 7.22 -0.88
CA LEU A 38 -11.95 7.27 -0.35
C LEU A 38 -12.86 8.11 -1.27
N ALA A 39 -12.46 9.33 -1.61
CA ALA A 39 -13.22 10.22 -2.49
C ALA A 39 -13.49 9.57 -3.87
N THR A 40 -12.47 8.94 -4.47
CA THR A 40 -12.62 8.24 -5.75
C THR A 40 -13.64 7.10 -5.66
N TRP A 41 -13.64 6.34 -4.56
CA TRP A 41 -14.63 5.29 -4.33
C TRP A 41 -16.05 5.85 -4.12
N GLU A 42 -16.17 6.99 -3.42
CA GLU A 42 -17.44 7.67 -3.24
C GLU A 42 -18.02 8.20 -4.56
N GLU A 43 -17.18 8.78 -5.43
CA GLU A 43 -17.55 9.23 -6.79
C GLU A 43 -18.03 8.06 -7.67
N GLN A 44 -17.51 6.85 -7.45
CA GLN A 44 -17.98 5.63 -8.12
C GLN A 44 -19.32 5.10 -7.56
N GLY A 45 -19.93 5.81 -6.60
CA GLY A 45 -21.23 5.49 -6.03
C GLY A 45 -21.17 4.56 -4.82
N ARG A 46 -20.02 4.47 -4.13
CA ARG A 46 -19.84 3.65 -2.91
C ARG A 46 -20.21 2.18 -3.09
N LYS A 47 -19.98 1.63 -4.28
CA LYS A 47 -20.33 0.25 -4.60
C LYS A 47 -19.49 -0.73 -3.80
N ASP A 48 -20.10 -1.86 -3.43
CA ASP A 48 -19.42 -3.00 -2.84
C ASP A 48 -19.48 -4.20 -3.79
N ASP A 49 -18.60 -4.19 -4.80
CA ASP A 49 -18.53 -5.20 -5.86
C ASP A 49 -17.32 -6.12 -5.65
N GLY A 50 -17.51 -7.41 -5.89
CA GLY A 50 -16.45 -8.43 -5.86
C GLY A 50 -16.61 -9.42 -4.73
N THR A 51 -15.51 -10.06 -4.33
CA THR A 51 -15.51 -11.04 -3.23
C THR A 51 -14.89 -10.43 -1.98
N CYS A 52 -15.31 -10.93 -0.81
CA CYS A 52 -14.65 -10.61 0.45
C CYS A 52 -13.16 -11.04 0.38
N CYS A 53 -12.29 -10.24 0.99
CA CYS A 53 -10.84 -10.45 1.04
C CYS A 53 -10.33 -10.27 2.48
N LEU A 54 -9.28 -11.00 2.86
CA LEU A 54 -8.65 -10.92 4.20
C LEU A 54 -7.99 -9.58 4.52
N GLY A 55 -7.83 -8.73 3.51
CA GLY A 55 -7.36 -7.37 3.66
C GLY A 55 -7.12 -6.74 2.30
N LYS A 56 -7.26 -5.43 2.20
CA LYS A 56 -7.02 -4.67 0.96
C LYS A 56 -6.34 -3.36 1.31
N GLY A 57 -5.36 -2.95 0.53
CA GLY A 57 -4.62 -1.73 0.84
C GLY A 57 -3.48 -1.45 -0.13
N ILE A 58 -2.80 -0.33 0.14
CA ILE A 58 -1.57 0.05 -0.55
C ILE A 58 -0.39 -0.36 0.34
N ARG A 59 0.55 -1.07 -0.27
CA ARG A 59 1.74 -1.61 0.38
C ARG A 59 3.01 -1.01 -0.18
N ILE A 60 4.00 -0.82 0.69
CA ILE A 60 5.36 -0.39 0.34
C ILE A 60 6.38 -1.39 0.87
N TRP A 61 7.59 -1.36 0.31
CA TRP A 61 8.71 -2.11 0.87
C TRP A 61 9.16 -1.46 2.19
N PHE A 62 9.21 -2.25 3.25
CA PHE A 62 9.55 -1.79 4.59
C PHE A 62 10.62 -2.68 5.21
N VAL A 63 11.50 -2.08 6.00
CA VAL A 63 12.50 -2.78 6.80
C VAL A 63 12.48 -2.27 8.23
N GLY A 64 12.05 -3.14 9.14
CA GLY A 64 11.99 -2.83 10.57
C GLY A 64 13.37 -2.55 11.18
N LYS A 65 13.38 -1.94 12.37
CA LYS A 65 14.61 -1.65 13.10
C LYS A 65 15.44 -2.93 13.30
N ARG A 66 16.70 -2.92 12.89
CA ARG A 66 17.65 -4.07 12.91
C ARG A 66 17.34 -5.22 11.95
N LYS A 67 16.25 -5.18 11.17
CA LYS A 67 16.00 -6.19 10.13
C LYS A 67 17.01 -6.05 8.97
N ARG A 68 17.25 -7.17 8.30
CA ARG A 68 18.21 -7.29 7.19
C ARG A 68 17.56 -7.64 5.84
N SER A 69 16.26 -7.87 5.83
CA SER A 69 15.45 -8.05 4.63
C SER A 69 14.21 -7.14 4.69
N ALA A 70 13.71 -6.75 3.53
CA ALA A 70 12.48 -5.99 3.39
C ALA A 70 11.27 -6.93 3.37
N GLU A 71 10.17 -6.46 3.93
CA GLU A 71 8.86 -7.08 3.80
C GLU A 71 7.87 -6.07 3.23
N LEU A 72 6.70 -6.54 2.82
CA LEU A 72 5.63 -5.64 2.46
C LEU A 72 4.86 -5.20 3.69
N LEU A 73 4.71 -3.88 3.84
CA LEU A 73 3.87 -3.29 4.87
C LEU A 73 2.70 -2.54 4.22
N THR A 74 1.47 -2.82 4.67
CA THR A 74 0.31 -2.01 4.33
C THR A 74 0.40 -0.69 5.09
N VAL A 75 0.37 0.42 4.35
CA VAL A 75 0.45 1.78 4.92
C VAL A 75 -0.86 2.57 4.73
N ILE A 76 -1.71 2.14 3.80
CA ILE A 76 -3.03 2.72 3.57
C ILE A 76 -4.04 1.58 3.41
N ASP A 77 -5.06 1.56 4.27
CA ASP A 77 -6.17 0.62 4.18
C ASP A 77 -7.16 1.03 3.08
N SER A 78 -7.85 0.05 2.50
CA SER A 78 -8.90 0.31 1.52
C SER A 78 -10.09 1.08 2.12
N PRO A 79 -10.91 1.74 1.27
CA PRO A 79 -12.24 2.21 1.65
C PRO A 79 -13.09 1.10 2.28
N PRO A 80 -14.17 1.45 3.02
CA PRO A 80 -15.01 0.49 3.75
C PRO A 80 -15.90 -0.34 2.81
N CYS A 81 -15.29 -1.21 2.01
CA CYS A 81 -15.92 -2.14 1.09
C CYS A 81 -15.36 -3.56 1.31
N GLN A 82 -16.23 -4.56 1.26
CA GLN A 82 -15.83 -5.96 1.40
C GLN A 82 -15.24 -6.51 0.09
N GLY A 83 -15.85 -6.15 -1.03
CA GLY A 83 -15.51 -6.53 -2.39
C GLY A 83 -14.18 -5.95 -2.88
N ASN A 84 -13.37 -6.80 -3.51
CA ASN A 84 -12.08 -6.42 -4.10
C ASN A 84 -12.19 -5.56 -5.36
N LEU A 85 -13.21 -5.75 -6.18
CA LEU A 85 -13.32 -5.04 -7.47
C LEU A 85 -13.54 -3.54 -7.26
N SER A 86 -14.40 -3.16 -6.32
CA SER A 86 -14.60 -1.75 -5.98
C SER A 86 -13.33 -1.08 -5.45
N ALA A 87 -12.60 -1.76 -4.58
CA ALA A 87 -11.34 -1.25 -4.04
C ALA A 87 -10.28 -1.09 -5.14
N SER A 88 -10.14 -2.09 -6.01
CA SER A 88 -9.18 -2.09 -7.12
C SER A 88 -9.48 -1.00 -8.15
N ARG A 89 -10.75 -0.78 -8.50
CA ARG A 89 -11.16 0.24 -9.48
C ARG A 89 -10.96 1.68 -9.00
N SER A 90 -10.91 1.90 -7.68
CA SER A 90 -10.82 3.24 -7.07
C SER A 90 -9.41 3.62 -6.60
N VAL A 91 -8.45 2.69 -6.57
CA VAL A 91 -7.11 2.93 -5.99
C VAL A 91 -6.17 3.76 -6.88
N GLY A 92 -6.45 3.84 -8.18
CA GLY A 92 -5.55 4.44 -9.18
C GLY A 92 -5.05 5.84 -8.82
N PRO A 93 -5.93 6.82 -8.52
CA PRO A 93 -5.51 8.18 -8.17
C PRO A 93 -4.58 8.24 -6.94
N ALA A 94 -4.83 7.42 -5.92
CA ALA A 94 -3.97 7.36 -4.74
C ALA A 94 -2.58 6.78 -5.06
N LEU A 95 -2.48 5.79 -5.94
CA LEU A 95 -1.18 5.26 -6.40
C LEU A 95 -0.40 6.29 -7.22
N GLU A 96 -1.07 7.02 -8.12
CA GLU A 96 -0.42 8.06 -8.92
C GLU A 96 0.05 9.24 -8.05
N LEU A 97 -0.68 9.62 -7.00
CA LEU A 97 -0.24 10.62 -6.02
C LEU A 97 1.05 10.19 -5.28
N LEU A 98 1.12 8.93 -4.85
CA LEU A 98 2.31 8.41 -4.19
C LEU A 98 3.50 8.36 -5.16
N LYS A 99 3.26 7.90 -6.39
CA LYS A 99 4.26 7.83 -7.45
C LYS A 99 4.80 9.20 -7.86
N SER A 100 3.97 10.23 -7.91
CA SER A 100 4.41 11.61 -8.21
C SER A 100 5.36 12.18 -7.15
N HIS A 101 5.29 11.65 -5.93
CA HIS A 101 6.22 11.94 -4.82
C HIS A 101 7.40 10.96 -4.74
N GLY A 102 7.58 10.10 -5.76
CA GLY A 102 8.68 9.14 -5.82
C GLY A 102 8.52 7.93 -4.89
N ILE A 103 7.30 7.63 -4.43
CA ILE A 103 7.02 6.47 -3.57
C ILE A 103 6.64 5.26 -4.42
N GLU A 104 7.45 4.21 -4.34
CA GLU A 104 7.13 2.93 -4.94
C GLU A 104 6.12 2.18 -4.06
N ALA A 105 4.85 2.26 -4.46
CA ALA A 105 3.73 1.64 -3.77
C ALA A 105 2.94 0.71 -4.70
N ARG A 106 2.33 -0.33 -4.14
CA ARG A 106 1.49 -1.27 -4.90
C ARG A 106 0.21 -1.58 -4.17
N TYR A 107 -0.87 -1.72 -4.95
CA TYR A 107 -2.11 -2.26 -4.44
C TYR A 107 -1.95 -3.75 -4.09
N PHE A 108 -2.62 -4.17 -3.03
CA PHE A 108 -2.72 -5.56 -2.62
C PHE A 108 -4.16 -5.87 -2.24
N ASP A 109 -4.66 -6.95 -2.81
CA ASP A 109 -5.88 -7.65 -2.43
C ASP A 109 -5.50 -9.01 -1.81
N GLY A 110 -5.84 -9.20 -0.55
CA GLY A 110 -5.60 -10.45 0.17
C GLY A 110 -6.66 -11.48 -0.20
N TRP A 111 -6.30 -12.44 -1.03
CA TRP A 111 -7.16 -13.58 -1.34
C TRP A 111 -7.28 -14.48 -0.09
N MET A 112 -8.49 -14.96 0.17
CA MET A 112 -8.73 -16.12 1.04
C MET A 112 -8.49 -17.36 0.17
N ASP A 113 -7.31 -17.95 0.26
CA ASP A 113 -7.16 -19.38 -0.06
C ASP A 113 -7.73 -20.21 1.10
#